data_AF-A0A6I5CAX4-F1
#
_entry.id   AF-A0A6I5CAX4-F1
#
_cell.length_a   1.000
_cell.length_b   1.000
_cell.length_c   1.000
_cell.angle_alpha   90.00
_cell.angle_beta   90.00
_cell.angle_gamma   90.00
#
_symmetry.space_group_name_H-M   'P 1'
#
loop_
_entity.id
_entity.type
_entity.pdbx_description
1 polymer ?
#
loop_
_entity_poly.entity_id
_entity_poly.type
_entity_poly.pdbx_seq_one_letter_code
_entity_poly.pdbx_strand_id
1 'polypeptide(L)'
;GQGEAVLFARSATAGGQQYPVHWGGDCWSSFEAMAESLRGGLSLSLSGFGFWSHDIGGFEGTPDAAVFKRWLAFGLLSSHSRLHGSSSYRVPWEFGDEAVDVARRFTLLKHRLMPYLYGVGAEAHRTGVPTMRPMLLEFPGDPACRPLDRQYMLGADLLVAPVFTEDGEVEVYLPEGTWTQLLTGETATGPAWRTERHGYDSLPLYVREGAVLPLAADGRSPDGDWLDGITLLVHPTAEGRYERTVSVPDRTGATTGATFHVRREGDTLRVTAQGCDRPFTVRVAGGAGGTGSGQVTVPL
;
A
#
# COMPACT_ATOMS: atom_id res chain seq x y z
N GLY A 1 -4.16 -4.45 25.62
CA GLY A 1 -4.72 -3.39 26.47
C GLY A 1 -4.98 -2.14 25.65
N GLN A 2 -5.44 -1.03 26.23
CA GLN A 2 -5.63 0.24 25.49
C GLN A 2 -4.30 0.68 24.82
N GLY A 3 -4.32 1.00 23.53
CA GLY A 3 -3.12 1.33 22.74
C GLY A 3 -2.41 0.12 22.09
N GLU A 4 -2.66 -1.10 22.59
CA GLU A 4 -1.99 -2.34 22.17
C GLU A 4 -3.01 -3.43 21.75
N ALA A 5 -4.29 -3.09 21.66
CA ALA A 5 -5.36 -4.05 21.40
C ALA A 5 -5.51 -4.27 19.89
N VAL A 6 -5.46 -5.53 19.48
CA VAL A 6 -5.74 -5.95 18.11
C VAL A 6 -6.46 -7.30 18.13
N LEU A 7 -7.45 -7.45 17.26
CA LEU A 7 -8.21 -8.69 17.06
C LEU A 7 -8.00 -9.24 15.64
N PHE A 8 -8.45 -10.47 15.42
CA PHE A 8 -8.75 -11.04 14.10
C PHE A 8 -10.19 -11.55 14.14
N ALA A 9 -11.15 -10.68 13.82
CA ALA A 9 -12.58 -10.92 13.92
C ALA A 9 -13.17 -11.41 12.58
N ARG A 10 -13.91 -12.53 12.62
CA ARG A 10 -14.59 -13.10 11.44
C ARG A 10 -15.99 -12.55 11.21
N SER A 11 -16.64 -12.01 12.25
CA SER A 11 -18.03 -11.55 12.20
C SER A 11 -18.14 -10.12 12.70
N ALA A 12 -19.12 -9.39 12.19
CA ALA A 12 -19.38 -8.01 12.57
C ALA A 12 -20.84 -7.62 12.39
N THR A 13 -21.21 -6.51 13.03
CA THR A 13 -22.43 -5.73 12.79
C THR A 13 -22.07 -4.25 12.89
N ALA A 14 -23.03 -3.33 12.74
CA ALA A 14 -22.81 -1.91 12.93
C ALA A 14 -22.16 -1.63 14.30
N GLY A 15 -21.05 -0.87 14.30
CA GLY A 15 -20.22 -0.63 15.50
C GLY A 15 -19.04 -1.58 15.64
N GLY A 16 -19.04 -2.73 14.95
CA GLY A 16 -17.95 -3.70 14.98
C GLY A 16 -16.60 -3.12 14.54
N GLN A 17 -16.60 -2.11 13.66
CA GLN A 17 -15.38 -1.46 13.18
C GLN A 17 -14.55 -0.79 14.28
N GLN A 18 -15.11 -0.55 15.48
CA GLN A 18 -14.39 -0.04 16.64
C GLN A 18 -13.38 -1.06 17.22
N TYR A 19 -13.48 -2.33 16.82
CA TYR A 19 -12.66 -3.43 17.32
C TYR A 19 -11.89 -4.14 16.18
N PRO A 20 -10.96 -3.45 15.50
CA PRO A 20 -10.19 -4.05 14.42
C PRO A 20 -9.28 -5.18 14.95
N VAL A 21 -8.90 -6.14 14.12
CA VAL A 21 -9.00 -6.20 12.65
C VAL A 21 -10.03 -7.23 12.22
N HIS A 22 -10.71 -6.98 11.10
CA HIS A 22 -11.65 -7.94 10.53
C HIS A 22 -10.99 -8.75 9.43
N TRP A 23 -11.31 -10.04 9.32
CA TRP A 23 -10.73 -10.92 8.33
C TRP A 23 -11.81 -11.61 7.48
N GLY A 24 -11.49 -11.85 6.21
CA GLY A 24 -12.42 -12.23 5.14
C GLY A 24 -13.09 -13.60 5.23
N GLY A 25 -12.72 -14.47 6.18
CA GLY A 25 -13.33 -15.80 6.30
C GLY A 25 -12.58 -16.90 5.53
N ASP A 26 -13.17 -18.09 5.60
CA ASP A 26 -12.60 -19.35 5.12
C ASP A 26 -12.69 -19.44 3.57
N CYS A 27 -11.73 -18.84 2.87
CA CYS A 27 -11.68 -18.83 1.40
C CYS A 27 -10.99 -20.07 0.81
N TRP A 28 -11.34 -20.43 -0.43
CA TRP A 28 -10.65 -21.49 -1.18
C TRP A 28 -9.27 -21.03 -1.69
N SER A 29 -8.39 -21.99 -1.93
CA SER A 29 -7.04 -21.78 -2.47
C SER A 29 -7.03 -21.67 -4.00
N SER A 30 -7.78 -20.72 -4.59
CA SER A 30 -7.85 -20.49 -6.05
C SER A 30 -7.83 -18.99 -6.42
N PHE A 31 -7.63 -18.67 -7.70
CA PHE A 31 -7.66 -17.28 -8.18
C PHE A 31 -9.06 -16.64 -8.09
N GLU A 32 -10.12 -17.41 -8.34
CA GLU A 32 -11.50 -16.96 -8.21
C GLU A 32 -11.82 -16.60 -6.76
N ALA A 33 -11.35 -17.42 -5.82
CA ALA A 33 -11.49 -17.19 -4.39
C ALA A 33 -10.62 -16.02 -3.88
N MET A 34 -9.46 -15.79 -4.51
CA MET A 34 -8.68 -14.58 -4.26
C MET A 34 -9.43 -13.32 -4.72
N ALA A 35 -10.10 -13.37 -5.88
CA ALA A 35 -10.89 -12.26 -6.41
C ALA A 35 -12.16 -11.99 -5.57
N GLU A 36 -12.87 -13.04 -5.13
CA GLU A 36 -14.03 -12.87 -4.24
C GLU A 36 -13.64 -12.34 -2.87
N SER A 37 -12.47 -12.74 -2.35
CA SER A 37 -11.91 -12.21 -1.11
C SER A 37 -11.66 -10.70 -1.24
N LEU A 38 -11.07 -10.24 -2.35
CA LEU A 38 -10.91 -8.80 -2.62
C LEU A 38 -12.26 -8.09 -2.67
N ARG A 39 -13.25 -8.62 -3.39
CA ARG A 39 -14.62 -8.06 -3.39
C ARG A 39 -15.18 -7.93 -1.98
N GLY A 40 -14.98 -8.95 -1.13
CA GLY A 40 -15.39 -8.91 0.27
C GLY A 40 -14.70 -7.80 1.07
N GLY A 41 -13.39 -7.66 0.91
CA GLY A 41 -12.60 -6.58 1.52
C GLY A 41 -13.07 -5.18 1.10
N LEU A 42 -13.24 -4.96 -0.21
CA LEU A 42 -13.75 -3.70 -0.76
C LEU A 42 -15.16 -3.37 -0.26
N SER A 43 -16.05 -4.37 -0.19
CA SER A 43 -17.41 -4.22 0.34
C SER A 43 -17.41 -3.87 1.83
N LEU A 44 -16.55 -4.53 2.62
CA LEU A 44 -16.40 -4.25 4.04
C LEU A 44 -15.85 -2.82 4.26
N SER A 45 -14.90 -2.37 3.43
CA SER A 45 -14.37 -1.01 3.44
C SER A 45 -15.44 0.05 3.14
N LEU A 46 -16.33 -0.19 2.17
CA LEU A 46 -17.51 0.68 1.93
C LEU A 46 -18.52 0.67 3.08
N SER A 47 -18.44 -0.32 3.96
CA SER A 47 -19.31 -0.47 5.12
C SER A 47 -18.73 0.16 6.40
N GLY A 48 -17.68 0.98 6.29
CA GLY A 48 -17.11 1.76 7.40
C GLY A 48 -16.00 1.07 8.18
N PHE A 49 -15.49 -0.08 7.71
CA PHE A 49 -14.39 -0.78 8.37
C PHE A 49 -13.04 -0.32 7.81
N GLY A 50 -12.21 0.27 8.67
CA GLY A 50 -10.92 0.83 8.26
C GLY A 50 -9.85 -0.21 7.92
N PHE A 51 -9.91 -1.40 8.52
CA PHE A 51 -8.87 -2.42 8.47
C PHE A 51 -9.42 -3.79 8.12
N TRP A 52 -8.73 -4.50 7.24
CA TRP A 52 -9.13 -5.81 6.76
C TRP A 52 -7.91 -6.71 6.50
N SER A 53 -8.09 -8.00 6.70
CA SER A 53 -7.11 -9.05 6.41
C SER A 53 -7.76 -10.22 5.68
N HIS A 54 -6.93 -11.09 5.11
CA HIS A 54 -7.32 -12.31 4.43
C HIS A 54 -6.19 -13.34 4.56
N ASP A 55 -6.53 -14.60 4.29
CA ASP A 55 -5.57 -15.69 4.37
C ASP A 55 -4.81 -15.82 3.06
N ILE A 56 -3.54 -15.45 3.10
CA ILE A 56 -2.65 -15.53 1.94
C ILE A 56 -2.53 -16.98 1.49
N GLY A 57 -2.92 -17.23 0.24
CA GLY A 57 -2.95 -18.57 -0.36
C GLY A 57 -4.25 -19.34 -0.13
N GLY A 58 -5.25 -18.75 0.54
CA GLY A 58 -6.51 -19.41 0.85
C GLY A 58 -6.46 -20.24 2.13
N PHE A 59 -7.62 -20.45 2.74
CA PHE A 59 -7.79 -21.27 3.93
C PHE A 59 -8.02 -22.74 3.58
N GLU A 60 -9.04 -23.01 2.76
CA GLU A 60 -9.41 -24.38 2.35
C GLU A 60 -8.58 -24.88 1.18
N GLY A 61 -8.19 -26.15 1.25
CA GLY A 61 -7.31 -26.80 0.28
C GLY A 61 -5.84 -26.41 0.45
N THR A 62 -5.04 -26.80 -0.54
CA THR A 62 -3.63 -26.40 -0.66
C THR A 62 -3.48 -25.64 -1.98
N PRO A 63 -2.99 -24.39 -1.97
CA PRO A 63 -2.84 -23.62 -3.20
C PRO A 63 -1.75 -24.22 -4.08
N ASP A 64 -1.96 -24.11 -5.39
CA ASP A 64 -0.84 -24.18 -6.33
C ASP A 64 0.15 -23.06 -6.03
N ALA A 65 1.44 -23.31 -6.29
CA ALA A 65 2.49 -22.32 -6.01
C ALA A 65 2.23 -20.97 -6.70
N ALA A 66 1.64 -20.98 -7.89
CA ALA A 66 1.24 -19.76 -8.61
C ALA A 66 0.24 -18.92 -7.81
N VAL A 67 -0.85 -19.54 -7.35
CA VAL A 67 -1.87 -18.89 -6.52
C VAL A 67 -1.23 -18.32 -5.25
N PHE A 68 -0.42 -19.12 -4.56
CA PHE A 68 0.25 -18.68 -3.32
C PHE A 68 1.14 -17.44 -3.55
N LYS A 69 1.97 -17.45 -4.61
CA LYS A 69 2.86 -16.32 -4.95
C LYS A 69 2.10 -15.05 -5.33
N ARG A 70 1.03 -15.15 -6.13
CA ARG A 70 0.18 -13.98 -6.45
C ARG A 70 -0.53 -13.43 -5.22
N TRP A 71 -1.01 -14.31 -4.34
CA TRP A 71 -1.68 -13.93 -3.12
C TRP A 71 -0.72 -13.29 -2.10
N LEU A 72 0.57 -13.67 -2.07
CA LEU A 72 1.58 -13.01 -1.23
C LEU A 72 1.67 -11.52 -1.52
N ALA A 73 1.77 -11.13 -2.80
CA ALA A 73 1.82 -9.73 -3.21
C ALA A 73 0.56 -8.96 -2.76
N PHE A 74 -0.62 -9.53 -3.03
CA PHE A 74 -1.90 -8.95 -2.60
C PHE A 74 -2.00 -8.79 -1.08
N GLY A 75 -1.72 -9.85 -0.33
CA GLY A 75 -1.85 -9.84 1.12
C GLY A 75 -0.87 -8.90 1.81
N LEU A 76 0.35 -8.77 1.29
CA LEU A 76 1.34 -7.83 1.81
C LEU A 76 1.08 -6.39 1.37
N LEU A 77 0.23 -6.17 0.36
CA LEU A 77 -0.33 -4.85 -0.01
C LEU A 77 -1.77 -4.65 0.49
N SER A 78 -2.15 -5.36 1.54
CA SER A 78 -3.37 -5.14 2.34
C SER A 78 -3.00 -4.56 3.71
N SER A 79 -3.95 -4.00 4.48
CA SER A 79 -3.59 -3.39 5.77
C SER A 79 -3.00 -4.41 6.75
N HIS A 80 -3.63 -5.59 6.89
CA HIS A 80 -3.13 -6.67 7.74
C HIS A 80 -2.92 -7.95 6.93
N SER A 81 -1.82 -8.66 7.21
CA SER A 81 -1.35 -9.78 6.39
C SER A 81 -1.17 -11.02 7.26
N ARG A 82 -1.74 -12.15 6.85
CA ARG A 82 -1.67 -13.42 7.58
C ARG A 82 -1.44 -14.59 6.63
N LEU A 83 -0.53 -15.48 7.02
CA LEU A 83 -0.37 -16.81 6.43
C LEU A 83 -1.10 -17.81 7.31
N HIS A 84 -2.22 -18.36 6.84
CA HIS A 84 -3.06 -19.30 7.58
C HIS A 84 -3.77 -20.25 6.63
N GLY A 85 -3.85 -21.53 6.99
CA GLY A 85 -4.47 -22.58 6.19
C GLY A 85 -5.15 -23.61 7.09
N SER A 86 -6.09 -24.36 6.51
CA SER A 86 -6.88 -25.38 7.19
C SER A 86 -6.05 -26.62 7.51
N SER A 87 -5.63 -27.34 6.46
CA SER A 87 -5.01 -28.68 6.57
C SER A 87 -3.56 -28.74 6.09
N SER A 88 -2.98 -27.61 5.66
CA SER A 88 -1.59 -27.51 5.21
C SER A 88 -0.95 -26.21 5.69
N TYR A 89 0.36 -26.23 5.90
CA TYR A 89 1.11 -25.03 6.30
C TYR A 89 1.11 -23.99 5.17
N ARG A 90 1.19 -22.71 5.55
CA ARG A 90 1.35 -21.58 4.62
C ARG A 90 2.73 -20.94 4.70
N VAL A 91 3.73 -21.72 5.08
CA VAL A 91 5.12 -21.24 5.11
C VAL A 91 5.68 -21.24 3.69
N PRO A 92 6.39 -20.19 3.23
CA PRO A 92 6.71 -20.05 1.81
C PRO A 92 7.55 -21.18 1.20
N TRP A 93 8.40 -21.84 1.99
CA TRP A 93 9.25 -22.94 1.50
C TRP A 93 8.47 -24.19 1.11
N GLU A 94 7.21 -24.35 1.51
CA GLU A 94 6.33 -25.42 0.99
C GLU A 94 5.92 -25.18 -0.47
N PHE A 95 6.10 -23.97 -0.99
CA PHE A 95 5.71 -23.54 -2.34
C PHE A 95 6.92 -23.20 -3.23
N GLY A 96 8.12 -23.59 -2.81
CA GLY A 96 9.38 -23.43 -3.54
C GLY A 96 10.16 -22.15 -3.24
N ASP A 97 11.43 -22.12 -3.65
CA ASP A 97 12.36 -21.02 -3.36
C ASP A 97 11.86 -19.66 -3.90
N GLU A 98 11.22 -19.66 -5.07
CA GLU A 98 10.63 -18.43 -5.63
C GLU A 98 9.54 -17.85 -4.70
N ALA A 99 8.76 -18.70 -4.02
CA ALA A 99 7.77 -18.22 -3.06
C ALA A 99 8.42 -17.60 -1.81
N VAL A 100 9.58 -18.12 -1.38
CA VAL A 100 10.39 -17.51 -0.31
C VAL A 100 10.88 -16.12 -0.74
N ASP A 101 11.33 -15.98 -1.99
CA ASP A 101 11.80 -14.71 -2.53
C ASP A 101 10.67 -13.68 -2.68
N VAL A 102 9.51 -14.10 -3.17
CA VAL A 102 8.31 -13.25 -3.27
C VAL A 102 7.86 -12.79 -1.88
N ALA A 103 7.78 -13.72 -0.91
CA ALA A 103 7.42 -13.39 0.46
C ALA A 103 8.40 -12.38 1.08
N ARG A 104 9.72 -12.59 0.90
CA ARG A 104 10.75 -11.66 1.37
C ARG A 104 10.59 -10.29 0.74
N ARG A 105 10.47 -10.23 -0.59
CA ARG A 105 10.38 -8.96 -1.34
C ARG A 105 9.21 -8.11 -0.87
N PHE A 106 8.01 -8.68 -0.84
CA PHE A 106 6.81 -7.93 -0.48
C PHE A 106 6.71 -7.64 1.03
N THR A 107 7.31 -8.48 1.89
CA THR A 107 7.40 -8.18 3.34
C THR A 107 8.32 -6.99 3.59
N LEU A 108 9.51 -6.98 2.99
CA LEU A 108 10.44 -5.86 3.09
C LEU A 108 9.84 -4.59 2.47
N LEU A 109 9.11 -4.71 1.35
CA LEU A 109 8.40 -3.57 0.76
C LEU A 109 7.34 -3.01 1.71
N LYS A 110 6.50 -3.86 2.31
CA LYS A 110 5.48 -3.43 3.28
C LYS A 110 6.12 -2.72 4.47
N HIS A 111 7.20 -3.28 5.04
CA HIS A 111 7.95 -2.66 6.13
C HIS A 111 8.50 -1.28 5.74
N ARG A 112 9.10 -1.15 4.56
CA ARG A 112 9.57 0.14 4.06
C ARG A 112 8.43 1.14 3.88
N LEU A 113 7.23 0.70 3.51
CA LEU A 113 6.04 1.55 3.37
C LEU A 113 5.36 1.87 4.71
N MET A 114 5.78 1.32 5.84
CA MET A 114 5.08 1.53 7.12
C MET A 114 4.91 2.98 7.57
N PRO A 115 5.85 3.93 7.34
CA PRO A 115 5.59 5.32 7.70
C PRO A 115 4.38 5.89 6.95
N TYR A 116 4.19 5.49 5.68
CA TYR A 116 3.02 5.82 4.88
C TYR A 116 1.79 5.04 5.36
N LEU A 117 1.88 3.71 5.44
CA LEU A 117 0.73 2.83 5.76
C LEU A 117 0.17 3.10 7.16
N TYR A 118 1.02 3.43 8.13
CA TYR A 118 0.56 3.80 9.46
C TYR A 118 -0.13 5.17 9.46
N GLY A 119 0.33 6.12 8.64
CA GLY A 119 -0.38 7.37 8.38
C GLY A 119 -1.77 7.15 7.78
N VAL A 120 -1.88 6.22 6.83
CA VAL A 120 -3.17 5.78 6.26
C VAL A 120 -4.06 5.12 7.33
N GLY A 121 -3.49 4.31 8.23
CA GLY A 121 -4.22 3.74 9.37
C GLY A 121 -4.71 4.80 10.36
N ALA A 122 -3.89 5.81 10.65
CA ALA A 122 -4.26 6.95 11.50
C ALA A 122 -5.34 7.82 10.86
N GLU A 123 -5.36 7.96 9.52
CA GLU A 123 -6.47 8.55 8.79
C GLU A 123 -7.76 7.73 9.00
N ALA A 124 -7.70 6.41 8.78
CA ALA A 124 -8.85 5.53 8.97
C ALA A 124 -9.45 5.63 10.38
N HIS A 125 -8.60 5.72 11.41
CA HIS A 125 -9.06 5.92 12.79
C HIS A 125 -9.77 7.26 12.99
N ARG A 126 -9.25 8.36 12.42
CA ARG A 126 -9.77 9.72 12.65
C ARG A 126 -11.00 10.06 11.80
N THR A 127 -11.04 9.57 10.56
CA THR A 127 -12.03 10.00 9.55
C THR A 127 -12.97 8.89 9.11
N GLY A 128 -12.62 7.62 9.37
CA GLY A 128 -13.34 6.46 8.85
C GLY A 128 -13.04 6.11 7.39
N VAL A 129 -12.15 6.85 6.72
CA VAL A 129 -11.72 6.52 5.35
C VAL A 129 -10.86 5.25 5.39
N PRO A 130 -11.24 4.15 4.71
CA PRO A 130 -10.57 2.88 4.87
C PRO A 130 -9.16 2.87 4.29
N THR A 131 -8.33 1.95 4.81
CA THR A 131 -6.96 1.76 4.31
C THR A 131 -6.93 1.23 2.88
N MET A 132 -7.77 0.25 2.57
CA MET A 132 -8.04 -0.26 1.23
C MET A 132 -9.31 0.41 0.70
N ARG A 133 -9.18 1.24 -0.34
CA ARG A 133 -10.27 2.07 -0.87
C ARG A 133 -10.69 1.55 -2.23
N PRO A 134 -11.97 1.22 -2.42
CA PRO A 134 -12.51 0.96 -3.75
C PRO A 134 -12.32 2.18 -4.65
N MET A 135 -12.07 1.96 -5.93
CA MET A 135 -11.78 3.05 -6.88
C MET A 135 -12.91 4.09 -6.93
N LEU A 136 -14.17 3.68 -6.81
CA LEU A 136 -15.33 4.58 -6.76
C LEU A 136 -15.33 5.52 -5.54
N LEU A 137 -14.68 5.13 -4.44
CA LEU A 137 -14.58 5.95 -3.23
C LEU A 137 -13.54 7.06 -3.41
N GLU A 138 -12.39 6.73 -4.00
CA GLU A 138 -11.30 7.69 -4.21
C GLU A 138 -11.56 8.60 -5.44
N PHE A 139 -12.21 8.07 -6.48
CA PHE A 139 -12.49 8.76 -7.74
C PHE A 139 -13.99 8.79 -8.07
N PRO A 140 -14.83 9.43 -7.23
CA PRO A 140 -16.29 9.39 -7.40
C PRO A 140 -16.77 10.09 -8.69
N GLY A 141 -15.98 11.03 -9.22
CA GLY A 141 -16.25 11.73 -10.47
C GLY A 141 -15.95 10.91 -11.73
N ASP A 142 -15.21 9.81 -11.62
CA ASP A 142 -14.84 8.97 -12.75
C ASP A 142 -15.83 7.79 -12.89
N PRO A 143 -16.67 7.76 -13.94
CA PRO A 143 -17.62 6.67 -14.13
C PRO A 143 -16.95 5.30 -14.40
N ALA A 144 -15.72 5.29 -14.93
CA ALA A 144 -14.97 4.05 -15.17
C ALA A 144 -14.53 3.38 -13.86
N CYS A 145 -14.47 4.13 -12.75
CA CYS A 145 -14.11 3.61 -11.42
C CYS A 145 -15.27 2.90 -10.70
N ARG A 146 -16.52 3.08 -11.15
CA ARG A 146 -17.71 2.52 -10.48
C ARG A 146 -17.76 0.99 -10.40
N PRO A 147 -17.46 0.24 -11.49
CA PRO A 147 -17.54 -1.21 -11.46
C PRO A 147 -16.23 -1.90 -11.04
N LEU A 148 -15.16 -1.16 -10.74
CA LEU A 148 -13.84 -1.75 -10.51
C LEU A 148 -13.79 -2.50 -9.18
N ASP A 149 -13.54 -3.81 -9.27
CA ASP A 149 -13.50 -4.73 -8.13
C ASP A 149 -12.20 -5.56 -8.06
N ARG A 150 -11.33 -5.44 -9.07
CA ARG A 150 -10.04 -6.14 -9.20
C ARG A 150 -8.81 -5.26 -8.94
N GLN A 151 -9.03 -4.03 -8.50
CA GLN A 151 -7.99 -3.07 -8.11
C GLN A 151 -8.51 -2.12 -7.04
N TYR A 152 -7.61 -1.47 -6.31
CA TYR A 152 -7.95 -0.58 -5.23
C TYR A 152 -6.85 0.46 -4.99
N MET A 153 -7.18 1.50 -4.23
CA MET A 153 -6.20 2.41 -3.67
C MET A 153 -5.82 1.96 -2.26
N LEU A 154 -4.52 1.88 -1.96
CA LEU A 154 -3.97 1.65 -0.63
C LEU A 154 -3.56 3.00 -0.04
N GLY A 155 -4.44 3.61 0.75
CA GLY A 155 -4.38 5.03 1.06
C GLY A 155 -4.68 5.91 -0.15
N ALA A 156 -4.27 7.17 -0.12
CA ALA A 156 -4.60 8.16 -1.16
C ALA A 156 -3.68 8.11 -2.39
N ASP A 157 -2.50 7.50 -2.26
CA ASP A 157 -1.40 7.71 -3.22
C ASP A 157 -0.97 6.44 -3.98
N LEU A 158 -1.31 5.24 -3.50
CA LEU A 158 -0.92 3.97 -4.11
C LEU A 158 -2.11 3.25 -4.75
N LEU A 159 -2.05 2.97 -6.04
CA LEU A 159 -2.97 2.07 -6.75
C LEU A 159 -2.36 0.68 -6.82
N VAL A 160 -3.14 -0.33 -6.45
CA VAL A 160 -2.74 -1.74 -6.46
C VAL A 160 -3.74 -2.54 -7.29
N ALA A 161 -3.26 -3.31 -8.28
CA ALA A 161 -4.07 -4.30 -8.99
C ALA A 161 -3.43 -5.70 -8.85
N PRO A 162 -3.95 -6.58 -7.99
CA PRO A 162 -3.47 -7.95 -7.90
C PRO A 162 -3.60 -8.70 -9.23
N VAL A 163 -2.69 -9.65 -9.46
CA VAL A 163 -2.70 -10.50 -10.65
C VAL A 163 -3.42 -11.81 -10.32
N PHE A 164 -4.47 -12.14 -11.07
CA PHE A 164 -5.35 -13.29 -10.83
C PHE A 164 -5.14 -14.43 -11.83
N THR A 165 -3.94 -14.51 -12.40
CA THR A 165 -3.56 -15.48 -13.42
C THR A 165 -2.17 -16.04 -13.13
N GLU A 166 -1.91 -17.25 -13.60
CA GLU A 166 -0.58 -17.87 -13.51
C GLU A 166 0.42 -17.15 -14.42
N ASP A 167 0.04 -16.91 -15.67
CA ASP A 167 0.90 -16.35 -16.72
C ASP A 167 1.24 -14.86 -16.54
N GLY A 168 0.58 -14.22 -15.58
CA GLY A 168 0.89 -12.86 -15.15
C GLY A 168 0.12 -11.76 -15.82
N GLU A 169 -0.82 -12.10 -16.71
CA GLU A 169 -1.67 -11.11 -17.38
C GLU A 169 -2.63 -10.43 -16.40
N VAL A 170 -2.69 -9.10 -16.48
CA VAL A 170 -3.55 -8.28 -15.63
C VAL A 170 -4.00 -7.04 -16.38
N GLU A 171 -5.24 -6.66 -16.17
CA GLU A 171 -5.79 -5.39 -16.65
C GLU A 171 -5.88 -4.41 -15.47
N VAL A 172 -5.41 -3.19 -15.69
CA VAL A 172 -5.49 -2.09 -14.71
C VAL A 172 -6.02 -0.83 -15.38
N TYR A 173 -6.98 -0.19 -14.72
CA TYR A 173 -7.44 1.15 -15.09
C TYR A 173 -6.69 2.20 -14.26
N LEU A 174 -6.06 3.14 -14.93
CA LEU A 174 -5.45 4.32 -14.32
C LEU A 174 -6.41 5.50 -14.49
N PRO A 175 -6.91 6.12 -13.41
CA PRO A 175 -7.65 7.37 -13.47
C PRO A 175 -6.82 8.53 -14.04
N GLU A 176 -7.47 9.67 -14.30
CA GLU A 176 -6.80 10.89 -14.79
C GLU A 176 -5.55 11.26 -13.97
N GLY A 177 -4.47 11.58 -14.68
CA GLY A 177 -3.19 11.99 -14.12
C GLY A 177 -2.03 11.10 -14.57
N THR A 178 -0.82 11.50 -14.19
CA THR A 178 0.39 10.68 -14.38
C THR A 178 0.57 9.73 -13.20
N TRP A 179 0.89 8.48 -13.51
CA TRP A 179 1.14 7.42 -12.54
C TRP A 179 2.54 6.86 -12.74
N THR A 180 3.27 6.62 -11.66
CA THR A 180 4.61 6.03 -11.69
C THR A 180 4.58 4.64 -11.08
N GLN A 181 5.00 3.61 -11.83
CA GLN A 181 5.13 2.25 -11.32
C GLN A 181 6.23 2.23 -10.25
N LEU A 182 5.90 1.88 -9.00
CA LEU A 182 6.78 2.06 -7.84
C LEU A 182 8.06 1.20 -7.88
N LEU A 183 8.00 0.03 -8.52
CA LEU A 183 9.06 -0.96 -8.59
C LEU A 183 10.02 -0.73 -9.78
N THR A 184 9.52 -0.21 -10.91
CA THR A 184 10.29 -0.02 -12.15
C THR A 184 10.61 1.43 -12.45
N GLY A 185 9.81 2.38 -11.94
CA GLY A 185 9.88 3.79 -12.27
C GLY A 185 9.22 4.18 -13.61
N GLU A 186 8.64 3.22 -14.34
CA GLU A 186 7.89 3.51 -15.57
C GLU A 186 6.72 4.45 -15.28
N THR A 187 6.52 5.45 -16.13
CA THR A 187 5.37 6.35 -16.03
C THR A 187 4.30 5.99 -17.05
N ALA A 188 3.04 6.18 -16.65
CA ALA A 188 1.86 5.99 -17.49
C ALA A 188 0.87 7.13 -17.25
N THR A 189 0.14 7.54 -18.28
CA THR A 189 -0.87 8.60 -18.19
C THR A 189 -2.26 7.99 -18.28
N GLY A 190 -3.13 8.32 -17.32
CA GLY A 190 -4.57 8.05 -17.38
C GLY A 190 -5.35 9.29 -17.83
N PRO A 191 -6.66 9.17 -18.10
CA PRO A 191 -7.48 7.98 -17.88
C PRO A 191 -7.29 6.90 -18.95
N ALA A 192 -6.88 5.69 -18.57
CA ALA A 192 -6.61 4.62 -19.53
C ALA A 192 -6.67 3.23 -18.90
N TRP A 193 -7.18 2.25 -19.67
CA TRP A 193 -6.95 0.83 -19.41
C TRP A 193 -5.61 0.39 -19.96
N ARG A 194 -4.92 -0.47 -19.21
CA ARG A 194 -3.66 -1.10 -19.59
C ARG A 194 -3.74 -2.60 -19.38
N THR A 195 -3.20 -3.36 -20.33
CA THR A 195 -2.96 -4.79 -20.19
C THR A 195 -1.46 -4.98 -19.99
N GLU A 196 -1.09 -5.58 -18.87
CA GLU A 196 0.30 -5.75 -18.45
C GLU A 196 0.58 -7.22 -18.15
N ARG A 197 1.86 -7.60 -18.14
CA ARG A 197 2.29 -8.96 -17.77
C ARG A 197 3.39 -8.87 -16.72
N HIS A 198 3.17 -9.49 -15.55
CA HIS A 198 4.09 -9.43 -14.42
C HIS A 198 4.59 -10.81 -13.99
N GLY A 199 5.88 -10.90 -13.68
CA GLY A 199 6.42 -12.02 -12.90
C GLY A 199 5.84 -12.05 -11.48
N TYR A 200 6.13 -13.11 -10.72
CA TYR A 200 5.60 -13.26 -9.34
C TYR A 200 6.14 -12.24 -8.34
N ASP A 201 7.25 -11.58 -8.67
CA ASP A 201 7.90 -10.52 -7.88
C ASP A 201 7.36 -9.11 -8.20
N SER A 202 6.31 -9.01 -9.00
CA SER A 202 5.75 -7.74 -9.46
C SER A 202 4.23 -7.81 -9.62
N LEU A 203 3.61 -6.64 -9.65
CA LEU A 203 2.21 -6.39 -10.01
C LEU A 203 2.07 -4.91 -10.40
N PRO A 204 0.94 -4.50 -10.99
CA PRO A 204 0.57 -3.10 -11.07
C PRO A 204 0.52 -2.47 -9.67
N LEU A 205 1.54 -1.67 -9.38
CA LEU A 205 1.70 -0.90 -8.15
C LEU A 205 2.13 0.51 -8.55
N TYR A 206 1.16 1.41 -8.63
CA TYR A 206 1.33 2.74 -9.20
C TYR A 206 1.21 3.81 -8.13
N VAL A 207 2.07 4.81 -8.19
CA VAL A 207 2.03 6.01 -7.36
C VAL A 207 1.49 7.16 -8.18
N ARG A 208 0.48 7.87 -7.69
CA ARG A 208 -0.06 9.04 -8.39
C ARG A 208 0.94 10.20 -8.42
N GLU A 209 0.85 11.03 -9.45
CA GLU A 209 1.54 12.31 -9.46
C GLU A 209 1.11 13.20 -8.29
N GLY A 210 2.05 14.01 -7.83
CA GLY A 210 1.94 14.84 -6.65
C GLY A 210 2.15 14.11 -5.32
N ALA A 211 2.25 12.78 -5.30
CA ALA A 211 2.46 12.01 -4.08
C ALA A 211 3.85 12.23 -3.47
N VAL A 212 3.92 12.06 -2.15
CA VAL A 212 5.19 11.99 -1.40
C VAL A 212 5.08 10.80 -0.47
N LEU A 213 5.82 9.73 -0.77
CA LEU A 213 5.80 8.50 0.01
C LEU A 213 6.94 8.53 1.05
N PRO A 214 6.62 8.61 2.36
CA PRO A 214 7.62 8.41 3.39
C PRO A 214 7.95 6.91 3.51
N LEU A 215 9.23 6.58 3.30
CA LEU A 215 9.76 5.23 3.31
C LEU A 215 10.76 5.04 4.44
N ALA A 216 10.58 4.00 5.25
CA ALA A 216 11.55 3.64 6.28
C ALA A 216 12.88 3.20 5.66
N ALA A 217 13.98 3.54 6.34
CA ALA A 217 15.32 3.10 5.95
C ALA A 217 15.51 1.59 6.16
N ASP A 218 15.08 1.09 7.33
CA ASP A 218 15.12 -0.33 7.66
C ASP A 218 13.83 -1.03 7.20
N GLY A 219 13.97 -2.04 6.35
CA GLY A 219 12.87 -2.90 5.92
C GLY A 219 12.67 -4.14 6.78
N ARG A 220 13.40 -4.33 7.88
CA ARG A 220 13.37 -5.57 8.66
C ARG A 220 12.23 -5.66 9.68
N SER A 221 11.68 -4.54 10.14
CA SER A 221 10.54 -4.51 11.08
C SER A 221 9.48 -3.51 10.66
N PRO A 222 8.18 -3.79 10.87
CA PRO A 222 7.14 -2.84 10.56
C PRO A 222 7.04 -1.68 11.57
N ASP A 223 7.53 -1.89 12.79
CA ASP A 223 7.41 -1.00 13.95
C ASP A 223 8.78 -0.42 14.36
N GLY A 224 9.72 -0.25 13.42
CA GLY A 224 10.98 0.44 13.69
C GLY A 224 10.81 1.93 14.01
N ASP A 225 11.93 2.60 14.28
CA ASP A 225 11.95 4.07 14.31
C ASP A 225 11.94 4.61 12.88
N TRP A 226 10.74 4.85 12.35
CA TRP A 226 10.52 5.25 10.96
C TRP A 226 11.21 6.53 10.54
N LEU A 227 11.49 7.42 11.48
CA LEU A 227 12.14 8.70 11.23
C LEU A 227 13.67 8.58 11.19
N ASP A 228 14.24 7.45 11.60
CA ASP A 228 15.66 7.17 11.45
C ASP A 228 16.01 6.86 9.99
N GLY A 229 16.73 7.79 9.33
CA GLY A 229 17.14 7.65 7.94
C GLY A 229 15.99 7.67 6.92
N ILE A 230 14.82 8.20 7.29
CA ILE A 230 13.63 8.19 6.44
C ILE A 230 13.90 8.76 5.04
N THR A 231 13.31 8.14 4.02
CA THR A 231 13.34 8.63 2.64
C THR A 231 11.98 9.14 2.22
N LEU A 232 11.89 10.38 1.78
CA LEU A 232 10.71 10.93 1.11
C LEU A 232 10.88 10.73 -0.39
N LEU A 233 10.15 9.76 -0.95
CA LEU A 233 10.08 9.55 -2.39
C LEU A 233 9.00 10.50 -2.96
N VAL A 234 9.43 11.51 -3.68
CA VAL A 234 8.58 12.57 -4.24
C VAL A 234 8.26 12.26 -5.70
N HIS A 235 6.97 12.24 -6.04
CA HIS A 235 6.45 12.15 -7.40
C HIS A 235 5.88 13.54 -7.75
N PRO A 236 6.70 14.50 -8.20
CA PRO A 236 6.24 15.86 -8.43
C PRO A 236 5.27 15.94 -9.62
N THR A 237 4.44 16.99 -9.67
CA THR A 237 3.68 17.31 -10.87
C THR A 237 4.62 17.84 -11.96
N ALA A 238 4.34 17.53 -13.23
CA ALA A 238 5.17 17.94 -14.37
C ALA A 238 5.36 19.47 -14.45
N GLU A 239 4.29 20.23 -14.19
CA GLU A 239 4.29 21.69 -14.23
C GLU A 239 3.55 22.30 -13.03
N GLY A 240 3.71 23.61 -12.87
CA GLY A 240 2.95 24.42 -11.93
C GLY A 240 3.49 24.45 -10.50
N ARG A 241 2.74 25.15 -9.64
CA ARG A 241 3.02 25.21 -8.20
C ARG A 241 2.72 23.84 -7.59
N TYR A 242 3.76 23.21 -7.07
CA TYR A 242 3.65 21.96 -6.31
C TYR A 242 3.98 22.23 -4.84
N GLU A 243 3.02 21.91 -3.96
CA GLU A 243 3.18 22.01 -2.52
C GLU A 243 2.44 20.87 -1.83
N ARG A 244 3.13 20.14 -0.96
CA ARG A 244 2.58 18.97 -0.25
C ARG A 244 3.07 18.94 1.17
N THR A 245 2.21 18.55 2.09
CA THR A 245 2.56 18.31 3.49
C THR A 245 2.38 16.83 3.79
N VAL A 246 3.43 16.18 4.30
CA VAL A 246 3.39 14.78 4.73
C VAL A 246 3.65 14.72 6.22
N SER A 247 2.77 14.07 6.95
CA SER A 247 2.94 13.79 8.37
C SER A 247 3.28 12.33 8.56
N VAL A 248 4.39 12.07 9.25
CA VAL A 248 4.76 10.74 9.72
C VAL A 248 4.28 10.64 11.17
N PRO A 249 3.28 9.79 11.46
CA PRO A 249 2.78 9.61 12.82
C PRO A 249 3.87 9.05 13.73
N ASP A 250 3.77 9.36 15.02
CA ASP A 250 4.53 8.62 16.03
C ASP A 250 4.02 7.17 16.15
N ARG A 251 4.72 6.33 16.91
CA ARG A 251 4.34 4.92 17.09
C ARG A 251 2.99 4.74 17.79
N THR A 252 2.48 5.75 18.50
CA THR A 252 1.16 5.69 19.14
C THR A 252 0.03 6.01 18.16
N GLY A 253 0.35 6.63 17.01
CA GLY A 253 -0.63 7.11 16.03
C GLY A 253 -1.47 8.29 16.52
N ALA A 254 -1.30 8.70 17.79
CA ALA A 254 -2.08 9.75 18.42
C ALA A 254 -1.54 11.15 18.11
N THR A 255 -0.24 11.26 17.83
CA THR A 255 0.38 12.54 17.45
C THR A 255 1.22 12.43 16.19
N THR A 256 1.48 13.58 15.57
CA THR A 256 2.41 13.67 14.45
C THR A 256 3.83 13.67 15.00
N GLY A 257 4.62 12.66 14.66
CA GLY A 257 6.03 12.59 15.05
C GLY A 257 6.85 13.63 14.28
N ALA A 258 6.66 13.69 12.95
CA ALA A 258 7.28 14.72 12.12
C ALA A 258 6.38 15.13 10.96
N THR A 259 6.53 16.37 10.50
CA THR A 259 5.89 16.91 9.31
C THR A 259 6.95 17.35 8.31
N PHE A 260 6.75 17.02 7.04
CA PHE A 260 7.61 17.44 5.94
C PHE A 260 6.81 18.28 4.95
N HIS A 261 7.26 19.50 4.72
CA HIS A 261 6.70 20.42 3.74
C HIS A 261 7.54 20.38 2.48
N VAL A 262 6.97 19.84 1.41
CA VAL A 262 7.58 19.70 0.10
C VAL A 262 7.06 20.81 -0.81
N ARG A 263 7.96 21.58 -1.41
CA ARG A 263 7.61 22.68 -2.32
C ARG A 263 8.52 22.68 -3.53
N ARG A 264 7.94 22.86 -4.71
CA ARG A 264 8.68 23.17 -5.94
C ARG A 264 9.04 24.65 -5.98
N GLU A 265 10.33 24.93 -6.19
CA GLU A 265 10.92 26.25 -6.36
C GLU A 265 11.74 26.25 -7.66
N GLY A 266 11.10 26.63 -8.78
CA GLY A 266 11.70 26.53 -10.12
C GLY A 266 11.97 25.07 -10.52
N ASP A 267 13.24 24.77 -10.78
CA ASP A 267 13.74 23.44 -11.16
C ASP A 267 14.26 22.64 -9.96
N THR A 268 13.87 23.04 -8.75
CA THR A 268 14.26 22.36 -7.51
C THR A 268 13.05 22.03 -6.63
N LEU A 269 13.19 20.98 -5.84
CA LEU A 269 12.30 20.65 -4.73
C LEU A 269 12.99 21.00 -3.42
N ARG A 270 12.34 21.84 -2.63
CA ARG A 270 12.73 22.15 -1.27
C ARG A 270 11.82 21.39 -0.31
N VAL A 271 12.43 20.67 0.63
CA VAL A 271 11.72 19.94 1.68
C VAL A 271 12.19 20.42 3.04
N THR A 272 11.26 20.89 3.86
CA THR A 272 11.53 21.35 5.23
C THR A 272 10.86 20.41 6.23
N ALA A 273 11.61 19.94 7.21
CA ALA A 273 11.14 19.10 8.30
C ALA A 273 10.76 19.94 9.53
N GLN A 274 9.67 19.56 10.18
CA GLN A 274 9.22 20.09 11.47
C GLN A 274 9.00 18.91 12.43
N GLY A 275 9.54 18.99 13.64
CA GLY A 275 9.49 17.89 14.61
C GLY A 275 10.52 16.78 14.36
N CYS A 276 11.46 16.96 13.43
CA CYS A 276 12.55 16.03 13.16
C CYS A 276 13.87 16.77 12.93
N ASP A 277 14.81 16.62 13.86
CA ASP A 277 16.19 17.17 13.74
C ASP A 277 17.16 16.17 13.09
N ARG A 278 16.69 14.94 12.84
CA ARG A 278 17.50 13.85 12.29
C ARG A 278 17.65 13.97 10.78
N PRO A 279 18.73 13.40 10.21
CA PRO A 279 18.90 13.37 8.77
C PRO A 279 17.76 12.59 8.08
N PHE A 280 17.25 13.14 7.00
CA PHE A 280 16.32 12.48 6.09
C PHE A 280 16.80 12.63 4.65
N THR A 281 16.34 11.72 3.80
CA THR A 281 16.64 11.71 2.36
C THR A 281 15.43 12.17 1.57
N VAL A 282 15.63 13.05 0.61
CA VAL A 282 14.64 13.39 -0.43
C VAL A 282 15.09 12.72 -1.72
N ARG A 283 14.19 12.02 -2.39
CA ARG A 283 14.46 11.40 -3.69
C ARG A 283 13.31 11.69 -4.64
N VAL A 284 13.63 12.30 -5.78
CA VAL A 284 12.67 12.50 -6.87
C VAL A 284 12.53 11.19 -7.64
N ALA A 285 11.29 10.79 -7.94
CA ALA A 285 11.03 9.60 -8.73
C ALA A 285 11.69 9.75 -10.12
N GLY A 286 12.64 8.86 -10.45
CA GLY A 286 13.42 8.93 -11.69
C GLY A 286 14.46 10.05 -11.77
N GLY A 287 14.64 10.83 -10.70
CA GLY A 287 15.47 12.04 -10.68
C GLY A 287 16.54 12.04 -9.59
N ALA A 288 16.92 13.25 -9.17
CA ALA A 288 17.98 13.45 -8.19
C ALA A 288 17.55 13.10 -6.75
N GLY A 289 18.53 13.01 -5.85
CA GLY A 289 18.30 12.85 -4.42
C GLY A 289 19.34 13.55 -3.58
N GLY A 290 19.02 13.77 -2.31
CA GLY A 290 19.88 14.44 -1.35
C GLY A 290 19.49 14.11 0.07
N THR A 291 20.44 14.22 0.98
CA THR A 291 20.26 13.89 2.41
C THR A 291 20.71 15.08 3.25
N GLY A 292 19.96 15.39 4.30
CA GLY A 292 20.27 16.48 5.22
C GLY A 292 19.30 16.54 6.39
N SER A 293 19.47 17.52 7.28
CA SER A 293 18.62 17.73 8.47
C SER A 293 17.93 19.09 8.39
N GLY A 294 16.69 19.17 8.89
CA GLY A 294 15.87 20.39 8.91
C GLY A 294 15.37 20.84 7.53
N GLN A 295 16.24 20.95 6.54
CA GLN A 295 15.89 21.27 5.16
C GLN A 295 16.79 20.56 4.15
N VAL A 296 16.20 20.04 3.08
CA VAL A 296 16.90 19.43 1.94
C VAL A 296 16.36 20.05 0.65
N THR A 297 17.27 20.42 -0.27
CA THR A 297 16.90 20.89 -1.61
C THR A 297 17.54 19.97 -2.65
N VAL A 298 16.76 19.49 -3.61
CA VAL A 298 17.22 18.63 -4.71
C VAL A 298 16.75 19.15 -6.07
N PRO A 299 17.50 18.94 -7.15
CA PRO A 299 16.99 19.16 -8.51
C PRO A 299 15.79 18.26 -8.82
N LEU A 300 14.87 18.76 -9.65
CA LEU A 300 13.78 17.97 -10.25
C LEU A 300 14.30 16.99 -11.32
#